data_AF-A0A7C4YZX0-F1
#
_entry.id   AF-A0A7C4YZX0-F1
#
_cell.length_a   1.000
_cell.length_b   1.000
_cell.length_c   1.000
_cell.angle_alpha   90.00
_cell.angle_beta   90.00
_cell.angle_gamma   90.00
#
_symmetry.space_group_name_H-M   'P 1'
#
loop_
_entity.id
_entity.type
_entity.pdbx_description
1 polymer ?
#
loop_
_entity_poly.entity_id
_entity_poly.type
_entity_poly.pdbx_seq_one_letter_code
_entity_poly.pdbx_strand_id
1 'polypeptide(L)'
;MYAPCYFAQREELVRLCRVVADYGGIFVVHLRSEGDRLLEALEEVLDIAAESGVSLHVSHFKVFGRPNWGKSALALERLERAREAGIDVTFDQYPYTAGSTSLSVLLPPWAHEGGAEALLARLQDPAAREQMRRDMEQDTSWDNFLAAVGAENIFITWVGSERNRWAVGKSLVAIAGSMHKPAAEAVMDLLWEEQLAVTMVDFCMSEEDVERIMRHPLQMVSTDGLLAGRPHPRAYGAYPRVLGYYVRERRLLPLQEAVRKMTSLPAQRLGLRDRGLVREGYWADLVIFDPAVVADLATYEDPCRHPAGITHVFVNGVLSAAGGEHLGQRAGRALERHTPY
;
A
#
# COMPACT_ATOMS: atom_id res chain seq x y z
N MET A 1 6.31 -8.45 2.73
CA MET A 1 7.19 -8.53 1.52
C MET A 1 6.90 -9.77 0.67
N TYR A 2 7.08 -9.65 -0.64
CA TYR A 2 6.72 -10.68 -1.63
C TYR A 2 7.94 -11.46 -2.14
N ALA A 3 7.74 -12.70 -2.55
CA ALA A 3 8.68 -13.36 -3.45
C ALA A 3 8.74 -12.60 -4.81
N PRO A 4 9.91 -12.52 -5.47
CA PRO A 4 11.18 -13.15 -5.10
C PRO A 4 12.02 -12.34 -4.09
N CYS A 5 11.70 -11.06 -3.85
CA CYS A 5 12.51 -10.15 -3.04
C CYS A 5 12.62 -10.55 -1.56
N TYR A 6 11.71 -11.39 -1.06
CA TYR A 6 11.80 -11.98 0.28
C TYR A 6 13.15 -12.69 0.53
N PHE A 7 13.82 -13.18 -0.51
CA PHE A 7 15.11 -13.88 -0.41
C PHE A 7 16.33 -12.99 -0.68
N ALA A 8 16.12 -11.71 -1.03
CA ALA A 8 17.21 -10.79 -1.31
C ALA A 8 18.02 -10.51 -0.03
N GLN A 9 19.33 -10.67 -0.13
CA GLN A 9 20.28 -10.42 0.96
C GLN A 9 20.61 -8.92 1.05
N ARG A 10 20.97 -8.46 2.25
CA ARG A 10 21.33 -7.08 2.52
C ARG A 10 22.44 -6.59 1.57
N GLU A 11 23.48 -7.40 1.36
CA GLU A 11 24.63 -7.05 0.52
C GLU A 11 24.23 -6.83 -0.95
N GLU A 12 23.27 -7.60 -1.46
CA GLU A 12 22.71 -7.42 -2.79
C GLU A 12 22.00 -6.08 -2.89
N LEU A 13 21.12 -5.78 -1.92
CA LEU A 13 20.37 -4.53 -1.87
C LEU A 13 21.29 -3.32 -1.74
N VAL A 14 22.32 -3.36 -0.89
CA VAL A 14 23.32 -2.28 -0.77
C VAL A 14 24.00 -2.01 -2.10
N ARG A 15 24.43 -3.05 -2.83
CA ARG A 15 25.09 -2.88 -4.13
C ARG A 15 24.18 -2.23 -5.17
N LEU A 16 22.92 -2.66 -5.24
CA LEU A 16 21.93 -2.05 -6.13
C LEU A 16 21.65 -0.60 -5.74
N CYS A 17 21.48 -0.33 -4.44
CA CYS A 17 21.22 1.00 -3.92
C CYS A 17 22.37 1.98 -4.16
N ARG A 18 23.63 1.53 -4.14
CA ARG A 18 24.78 2.38 -4.52
C ARG A 18 24.66 2.86 -5.96
N VAL A 19 24.30 1.97 -6.89
CA VAL A 19 24.04 2.35 -8.28
C VAL A 19 22.89 3.34 -8.36
N VAL A 20 21.79 3.11 -7.63
CA VAL A 20 20.66 4.06 -7.61
C VAL A 20 21.10 5.42 -7.07
N ALA A 21 21.92 5.46 -6.01
CA ALA A 21 22.45 6.68 -5.42
C ALA A 21 23.35 7.48 -6.39
N ASP A 22 24.16 6.81 -7.22
CA ASP A 22 25.01 7.47 -8.24
C ASP A 22 24.19 8.28 -9.26
N TYR A 23 22.95 7.88 -9.53
CA TYR A 23 22.01 8.62 -10.39
C TYR A 23 21.08 9.55 -9.59
N GLY A 24 21.34 9.71 -8.29
CA GLY A 24 20.50 10.43 -7.35
C GLY A 24 19.13 9.80 -7.15
N GLY A 25 18.89 8.55 -7.54
CA GLY A 25 17.62 7.85 -7.52
C GLY A 25 17.01 7.64 -6.12
N ILE A 26 15.85 6.97 -6.05
CA ILE A 26 15.16 6.68 -4.77
C ILE A 26 15.00 5.17 -4.66
N PHE A 27 15.39 4.63 -3.51
CA PHE A 27 15.01 3.29 -3.12
C PHE A 27 13.61 3.32 -2.48
N VAL A 28 12.61 2.92 -3.27
CA VAL A 28 11.21 2.81 -2.84
C VAL A 28 10.95 1.38 -2.38
N VAL A 29 10.49 1.16 -1.15
CA VAL A 29 10.44 -0.18 -0.57
C VAL A 29 9.16 -0.46 0.23
N HIS A 30 8.57 -1.62 -0.03
CA HIS A 30 7.64 -2.30 0.90
C HIS A 30 8.49 -3.10 1.88
N LEU A 31 8.39 -2.81 3.18
CA LEU A 31 9.24 -3.43 4.21
C LEU A 31 9.14 -4.95 4.24
N ARG A 32 10.21 -5.60 4.70
CA ARG A 32 10.24 -7.07 4.83
C ARG A 32 9.11 -7.59 5.72
N SER A 33 8.87 -6.89 6.83
CA SER A 33 7.78 -7.10 7.76
C SER A 33 7.15 -5.76 8.12
N GLU A 34 5.83 -5.71 8.21
CA GLU A 34 5.05 -4.58 8.72
C GLU A 34 4.37 -4.90 10.07
N GLY A 35 4.50 -6.15 10.54
CA GLY A 35 3.92 -6.64 11.78
C GLY A 35 4.95 -6.84 12.89
N ASP A 36 5.18 -8.10 13.28
CA ASP A 36 5.96 -8.44 14.48
C ASP A 36 7.38 -7.89 14.41
N ARG A 37 8.00 -7.95 13.22
CA ARG A 37 9.37 -7.49 12.95
C ARG A 37 9.42 -6.13 12.25
N LEU A 38 8.38 -5.29 12.40
CA LEU A 38 8.32 -3.96 11.78
C LEU A 38 9.58 -3.13 12.07
N LEU A 39 10.04 -3.13 13.31
CA LEU A 39 11.16 -2.29 13.74
C LEU A 39 12.49 -2.79 13.17
N GLU A 40 12.69 -4.10 13.12
CA GLU A 40 13.85 -4.75 12.53
C GLU A 40 13.88 -4.57 11.00
N ALA A 41 12.74 -4.70 10.34
CA ALA A 41 12.62 -4.46 8.90
C ALA A 41 12.85 -2.99 8.54
N LEU A 42 12.42 -2.06 9.40
CA LEU A 42 12.72 -0.65 9.26
C LEU A 42 14.22 -0.37 9.44
N GLU A 43 14.84 -0.98 10.45
CA GLU A 43 16.29 -0.84 10.68
C GLU A 43 17.10 -1.36 9.48
N GLU A 44 16.71 -2.52 8.92
CA GLU A 44 17.35 -3.10 7.73
C GLU A 44 17.45 -2.09 6.58
N VAL A 45 16.33 -1.41 6.24
CA VAL A 45 16.32 -0.47 5.12
C VAL A 45 17.00 0.86 5.45
N LEU A 46 16.98 1.29 6.71
CA LEU A 46 17.73 2.45 7.18
C LEU A 46 19.23 2.21 7.11
N ASP A 47 19.70 1.04 7.53
CA ASP A 47 21.10 0.62 7.42
C ASP A 47 21.56 0.54 5.97
N ILE A 48 20.71 -0.01 5.08
CA ILE A 48 20.97 -0.03 3.63
C ILE A 48 21.12 1.40 3.10
N ALA A 49 20.22 2.31 3.50
CA ALA A 49 20.26 3.70 3.07
C ALA A 49 21.52 4.43 3.59
N ALA A 50 21.88 4.22 4.85
CA ALA A 50 23.09 4.77 5.45
C ALA A 50 24.37 4.28 4.75
N GLU A 51 24.46 2.98 4.45
CA GLU A 51 25.66 2.39 3.84
C GLU A 51 25.79 2.71 2.33
N SER A 52 24.66 2.84 1.62
CA SER A 52 24.65 3.10 0.18
C SER A 52 24.58 4.59 -0.18
N GLY A 53 24.14 5.44 0.75
CA GLY A 53 23.86 6.86 0.49
C GLY A 53 22.59 7.11 -0.33
N VAL A 54 21.75 6.09 -0.57
CA VAL A 54 20.53 6.24 -1.35
C VAL A 54 19.45 6.98 -0.58
N SER A 55 18.67 7.81 -1.28
CA SER A 55 17.40 8.34 -0.77
C SER A 55 16.40 7.20 -0.55
N LEU A 56 15.88 7.03 0.67
CA LEU A 56 14.94 5.96 1.04
C LEU A 56 13.48 6.43 1.11
N HIS A 57 12.57 5.73 0.45
CA HIS A 57 11.13 5.96 0.57
C HIS A 57 10.41 4.67 0.99
N VAL A 58 9.83 4.66 2.18
CA VAL A 58 9.06 3.51 2.67
C VAL A 58 7.62 3.62 2.19
N SER A 59 7.20 2.70 1.34
CA SER A 59 5.85 2.67 0.80
C SER A 59 4.83 2.28 1.87
N HIS A 60 3.61 2.86 1.75
CA HIS A 60 2.40 2.50 2.49
C HIS A 60 2.64 2.11 3.97
N PHE A 61 3.40 2.94 4.67
CA PHE A 61 3.89 2.69 6.02
C PHE A 61 2.72 2.46 6.99
N LYS A 62 2.78 1.35 7.71
CA LYS A 62 1.69 0.87 8.58
C LYS A 62 2.21 0.01 9.71
N VAL A 63 1.29 -0.32 10.61
CA VAL A 63 1.47 -1.31 11.67
C VAL A 63 0.46 -2.43 11.43
N PHE A 64 0.95 -3.61 11.12
CA PHE A 64 0.13 -4.75 10.69
C PHE A 64 -0.19 -5.69 11.85
N GLY A 65 -1.49 -5.96 12.05
CA GLY A 65 -1.98 -6.95 13.00
C GLY A 65 -2.17 -6.40 14.42
N ARG A 66 -3.23 -6.85 15.09
CA ARG A 66 -3.63 -6.37 16.43
C ARG A 66 -2.52 -6.43 17.48
N PRO A 67 -1.68 -7.49 17.56
CA PRO A 67 -0.59 -7.56 18.53
C PRO A 67 0.45 -6.44 18.39
N ASN A 68 0.51 -5.79 17.22
CA ASN A 68 1.53 -4.80 16.90
C ASN A 68 1.05 -3.36 17.04
N TRP A 69 -0.26 -3.12 17.17
CA TRP A 69 -0.83 -1.77 17.24
C TRP A 69 -0.14 -0.90 18.30
N GLY A 70 0.12 0.35 17.96
CA GLY A 70 0.92 1.28 18.77
C GLY A 70 2.43 1.27 18.45
N LYS A 71 2.97 0.23 17.78
CA LYS A 71 4.39 0.22 17.33
C LYS A 71 4.74 1.39 16.41
N SER A 72 3.76 2.06 15.80
CA SER A 72 3.99 3.24 14.96
C SER A 72 4.73 4.35 15.72
N ALA A 73 4.50 4.53 17.02
CA ALA A 73 5.21 5.53 17.82
C ALA A 73 6.73 5.28 17.82
N LEU A 74 7.15 4.04 18.10
CA LEU A 74 8.56 3.66 18.10
C LEU A 74 9.17 3.71 16.70
N ALA A 75 8.41 3.31 15.69
CA ALA A 75 8.90 3.28 14.32
C ALA A 75 9.09 4.71 13.75
N LEU A 76 8.19 5.65 14.08
CA LEU A 76 8.33 7.07 13.75
C LEU A 76 9.54 7.71 14.46
N GLU A 77 9.76 7.39 15.74
CA GLU A 77 10.94 7.86 16.48
C GLU A 77 12.26 7.40 15.80
N ARG A 78 12.31 6.17 15.27
CA ARG A 78 13.47 5.69 14.50
C ARG A 78 13.67 6.46 13.19
N LEU A 79 12.58 6.79 12.50
CA LEU A 79 12.64 7.61 11.29
C LEU A 79 13.14 9.03 11.58
N GLU A 80 12.73 9.63 12.70
CA GLU A 80 13.22 10.92 13.16
C GLU A 80 14.72 10.87 13.48
N ARG A 81 15.17 9.88 14.25
CA ARG A 81 16.60 9.66 14.55
C ARG A 81 17.43 9.45 13.29
N ALA A 82 16.91 8.71 12.31
CA ALA A 82 17.57 8.53 11.02
C ALA A 82 17.73 9.85 10.26
N ARG A 83 16.69 10.70 10.25
CA ARG A 83 16.78 12.04 9.65
C ARG A 83 17.82 12.91 10.34
N GLU A 84 17.87 12.89 11.67
CA GLU A 84 18.87 13.64 12.47
C GLU A 84 20.30 13.16 12.18
N ALA A 85 20.47 11.86 11.92
CA ALA A 85 21.73 11.27 11.48
C ALA A 85 22.08 11.53 10.01
N GLY A 86 21.23 12.27 9.27
CA GLY A 86 21.48 12.65 7.87
C GLY A 86 20.98 11.65 6.82
N ILE A 87 20.25 10.60 7.20
CA ILE A 87 19.65 9.66 6.26
C ILE A 87 18.45 10.32 5.58
N ASP A 88 18.46 10.38 4.24
CA ASP A 88 17.36 10.97 3.48
C ASP A 88 16.17 10.00 3.33
N VAL A 89 15.35 9.92 4.38
CA VAL A 89 14.16 9.05 4.43
C VAL A 89 12.83 9.83 4.35
N THR A 90 11.85 9.25 3.66
CA THR A 90 10.43 9.65 3.66
C THR A 90 9.54 8.40 3.62
N PHE A 91 8.23 8.56 3.77
CA PHE A 91 7.29 7.46 3.59
C PHE A 91 5.93 7.94 3.10
N ASP A 92 5.12 7.04 2.57
CA ASP A 92 3.74 7.30 2.20
C ASP A 92 2.75 6.46 3.00
N GLN A 93 1.49 6.87 3.05
CA GLN A 93 0.40 6.12 3.67
C GLN A 93 -0.93 6.42 2.97
N TYR A 94 -1.77 5.39 2.82
CA TYR A 94 -3.17 5.52 2.44
C TYR A 94 -4.09 5.66 3.67
N PRO A 95 -5.20 6.40 3.58
CA PRO A 95 -6.00 6.83 4.74
C PRO A 95 -7.09 5.81 5.15
N TYR A 96 -6.71 4.55 5.31
CA TYR A 96 -7.63 3.44 5.63
C TYR A 96 -6.99 2.45 6.61
N THR A 97 -7.82 1.76 7.38
CA THR A 97 -7.40 0.71 8.32
C THR A 97 -7.34 -0.69 7.71
N ALA A 98 -7.65 -0.82 6.41
CA ALA A 98 -7.55 -2.08 5.69
C ALA A 98 -6.45 -2.07 4.62
N GLY A 99 -5.78 -3.21 4.45
CA GLY A 99 -4.85 -3.50 3.37
C GLY A 99 -5.55 -4.12 2.16
N SER A 100 -4.85 -4.22 1.03
CA SER A 100 -5.30 -5.03 -0.10
C SER A 100 -4.12 -5.54 -0.91
N THR A 101 -4.18 -6.82 -1.28
CA THR A 101 -3.14 -7.50 -2.06
C THR A 101 -3.67 -8.83 -2.62
N SER A 102 -2.79 -9.64 -3.24
CA SER A 102 -3.06 -11.02 -3.64
C SER A 102 -3.34 -11.91 -2.42
N LEU A 103 -4.32 -12.81 -2.53
CA LEU A 103 -4.60 -13.81 -1.49
C LEU A 103 -3.41 -14.73 -1.23
N SER A 104 -2.51 -14.91 -2.21
CA SER A 104 -1.36 -15.80 -2.10
C SER A 104 -0.37 -15.42 -0.97
N VAL A 105 -0.44 -14.19 -0.44
CA VAL A 105 0.35 -13.76 0.72
C VAL A 105 -0.02 -14.49 2.01
N LEU A 106 -1.18 -15.17 2.06
CA LEU A 106 -1.54 -16.02 3.19
C LEU A 106 -0.70 -17.30 3.26
N LEU A 107 -0.03 -17.68 2.18
CA LEU A 107 0.84 -18.85 2.17
C LEU A 107 2.24 -18.50 2.69
N PRO A 108 2.91 -19.42 3.39
CA PRO A 108 4.24 -19.17 3.94
C PRO A 108 5.25 -18.84 2.83
N PRO A 109 6.27 -18.00 3.08
CA PRO A 109 7.20 -17.53 2.05
C PRO A 109 7.86 -18.63 1.21
N TRP A 110 8.22 -19.77 1.83
CA TRP A 110 8.84 -20.91 1.13
C TRP A 110 7.95 -21.51 0.04
N ALA A 111 6.62 -21.38 0.15
CA ALA A 111 5.67 -21.88 -0.83
C ALA A 111 5.84 -21.22 -2.21
N HIS A 112 6.34 -19.97 -2.21
CA HIS A 112 6.54 -19.15 -3.40
C HIS A 112 7.91 -19.38 -4.09
N GLU A 113 8.79 -20.19 -3.51
CA GLU A 113 10.10 -20.48 -4.09
C GLU A 113 9.96 -21.13 -5.47
N GLY A 114 10.67 -20.63 -6.48
CA GLY A 114 10.54 -21.13 -7.86
C GLY A 114 9.33 -20.58 -8.63
N GLY A 115 8.59 -19.62 -8.06
CA GLY A 115 7.56 -18.86 -8.78
C GLY A 115 6.19 -19.55 -8.85
N ALA A 116 5.30 -18.99 -9.66
CA ALA A 116 3.88 -19.35 -9.72
C ALA A 116 3.64 -20.82 -10.10
N GLU A 117 4.37 -21.36 -11.07
CA GLU A 117 4.24 -22.76 -11.51
C GLU A 117 4.61 -23.74 -10.38
N ALA A 118 5.72 -23.48 -9.68
CA ALA A 118 6.15 -24.29 -8.55
C ALA A 118 5.16 -24.21 -7.38
N LEU A 119 4.63 -23.02 -7.10
CA LEU A 119 3.60 -22.84 -6.08
C LEU A 119 2.33 -23.63 -6.41
N LEU A 120 1.84 -23.57 -7.66
CA LEU A 120 0.67 -24.33 -8.10
C LEU A 120 0.89 -25.85 -7.99
N ALA A 121 2.09 -26.34 -8.33
CA ALA A 121 2.45 -27.75 -8.13
C ALA A 121 2.42 -28.14 -6.64
N ARG A 122 2.96 -27.30 -5.74
CA ARG A 122 2.92 -27.53 -4.29
C ARG A 122 1.50 -27.53 -3.74
N LEU A 123 0.60 -26.69 -4.27
CA LEU A 123 -0.81 -26.67 -3.86
C LEU A 123 -1.56 -27.97 -4.20
N GLN A 124 -0.98 -28.85 -5.04
CA GLN A 124 -1.49 -30.19 -5.33
C GLN A 124 -0.81 -31.30 -4.52
N ASP A 125 0.34 -31.03 -3.90
CA ASP A 125 1.08 -32.01 -3.10
C ASP A 125 0.52 -32.09 -1.66
N PRO A 126 0.00 -33.26 -1.22
CA PRO A 126 -0.54 -33.41 0.13
C PRO A 126 0.47 -33.08 1.25
N ALA A 127 1.75 -33.38 1.06
CA ALA A 127 2.77 -33.11 2.07
C ALA A 127 3.02 -31.60 2.21
N ALA A 128 3.20 -30.91 1.08
CA ALA A 128 3.35 -29.45 1.07
C ALA A 128 2.11 -28.74 1.64
N ARG A 129 0.89 -29.20 1.30
CA ARG A 129 -0.34 -28.62 1.85
C ARG A 129 -0.46 -28.76 3.36
N GLU A 130 -0.10 -29.92 3.93
CA GLU A 130 -0.12 -30.11 5.38
C GLU A 130 0.91 -29.21 6.07
N GLN A 131 2.08 -29.02 5.46
CA GLN A 131 3.06 -28.06 5.97
C GLN A 131 2.52 -26.63 5.91
N MET A 132 1.98 -26.19 4.76
CA MET A 132 1.37 -24.86 4.63
C MET A 132 0.26 -24.65 5.67
N ARG A 133 -0.61 -25.64 5.87
CA ARG A 133 -1.69 -25.57 6.87
C ARG A 133 -1.14 -25.30 8.27
N ARG A 134 -0.11 -26.03 8.70
CA ARG A 134 0.53 -25.82 10.01
C ARG A 134 1.17 -24.44 10.11
N ASP A 135 1.92 -24.04 9.09
CA ASP A 135 2.63 -22.75 9.10
C ASP A 135 1.64 -21.58 9.14
N MET A 136 0.56 -21.65 8.35
CA MET A 136 -0.53 -20.66 8.36
C MET A 136 -1.23 -20.54 9.73
N GLU A 137 -1.30 -21.63 10.49
CA GLU A 137 -1.96 -21.65 11.80
C GLU A 137 -1.04 -21.28 12.96
N GLN A 138 0.28 -21.51 12.84
CA GLN A 138 1.19 -21.53 14.00
C GLN A 138 2.47 -20.72 13.83
N ASP A 139 2.96 -20.51 12.61
CA ASP A 139 4.24 -19.86 12.40
C ASP A 139 4.13 -18.34 12.47
N THR A 140 4.94 -17.72 13.32
CA THR A 140 5.08 -16.27 13.52
C THR A 140 6.41 -15.72 13.02
N SER A 141 7.21 -16.54 12.32
CA SER A 141 8.50 -16.14 11.76
C SER A 141 8.40 -15.21 10.54
N TRP A 142 7.19 -14.96 10.06
CA TRP A 142 6.84 -14.05 8.97
C TRP A 142 5.51 -13.34 9.28
N ASP A 143 5.10 -12.37 8.46
CA ASP A 143 3.83 -11.65 8.63
C ASP A 143 2.64 -12.56 8.31
N ASN A 144 2.31 -13.48 9.23
CA ASN A 144 1.25 -14.45 9.07
C ASN A 144 -0.13 -13.77 9.17
N PHE A 145 -0.75 -13.51 8.02
CA PHE A 145 -2.04 -12.82 7.90
C PHE A 145 -3.17 -13.52 8.66
N LEU A 146 -3.21 -14.86 8.59
CA LEU A 146 -4.30 -15.61 9.22
C LEU A 146 -4.23 -15.48 10.75
N ALA A 147 -3.03 -15.58 11.32
CA ALA A 147 -2.80 -15.42 12.76
C ALA A 147 -2.93 -13.96 13.22
N ALA A 148 -2.43 -12.99 12.44
CA ALA A 148 -2.39 -11.58 12.83
C ALA A 148 -3.72 -10.84 12.67
N VAL A 149 -4.53 -11.22 11.67
CA VAL A 149 -5.77 -10.52 11.27
C VAL A 149 -7.02 -11.33 11.60
N GLY A 150 -6.96 -12.67 11.51
CA GLY A 150 -8.12 -13.55 11.67
C GLY A 150 -8.92 -13.70 10.37
N ALA A 151 -9.39 -14.92 10.10
CA ALA A 151 -10.12 -15.27 8.88
C ALA A 151 -11.43 -14.47 8.69
N GLU A 152 -12.04 -14.01 9.78
CA GLU A 152 -13.26 -13.22 9.76
C GLU A 152 -13.05 -11.79 9.25
N ASN A 153 -11.81 -11.29 9.29
CA ASN A 153 -11.43 -9.93 8.91
C ASN A 153 -10.73 -9.86 7.53
N ILE A 154 -10.70 -10.98 6.79
CA ILE A 154 -10.13 -11.07 5.44
C ILE A 154 -11.24 -11.42 4.46
N PHE A 155 -11.43 -10.59 3.43
CA PHE A 155 -12.49 -10.71 2.45
C PHE A 155 -11.94 -10.78 1.03
N ILE A 156 -12.56 -11.60 0.17
CA ILE A 156 -12.17 -11.72 -1.23
C ILE A 156 -12.77 -10.57 -2.04
N THR A 157 -11.93 -9.83 -2.77
CA THR A 157 -12.33 -8.68 -3.58
C THR A 157 -12.48 -9.02 -5.06
N TRP A 158 -11.74 -10.00 -5.55
CA TRP A 158 -11.81 -10.45 -6.93
C TRP A 158 -11.28 -11.88 -7.09
N VAL A 159 -11.80 -12.57 -8.10
CA VAL A 159 -11.37 -13.89 -8.58
C VAL A 159 -11.37 -13.86 -10.11
N GLY A 160 -10.52 -14.68 -10.74
CA GLY A 160 -10.36 -14.72 -12.19
C GLY A 160 -11.50 -15.45 -12.92
N SER A 161 -12.09 -16.47 -12.31
CA SER A 161 -13.07 -17.36 -12.95
C SER A 161 -14.52 -16.99 -12.63
N GLU A 162 -15.43 -17.38 -13.52
CA GLU A 162 -16.88 -17.28 -13.24
C GLU A 162 -17.32 -18.26 -12.15
N ARG A 163 -16.70 -19.43 -12.08
CA ARG A 163 -17.01 -20.51 -11.14
C ARG A 163 -16.94 -20.04 -9.69
N ASN A 164 -15.93 -19.26 -9.31
CA ASN A 164 -15.74 -18.83 -7.92
C ASN A 164 -16.22 -17.42 -7.61
N ARG A 165 -17.01 -16.77 -8.51
CA ARG A 165 -17.59 -15.44 -8.24
C ARG A 165 -18.39 -15.37 -6.95
N TRP A 166 -18.96 -16.50 -6.50
CA TRP A 166 -19.69 -16.60 -5.24
C TRP A 166 -18.85 -16.25 -4.00
N ALA A 167 -17.51 -16.32 -4.09
CA ALA A 167 -16.59 -16.00 -3.00
C ALA A 167 -16.38 -14.48 -2.84
N VAL A 168 -16.61 -13.69 -3.90
CA VAL A 168 -16.38 -12.24 -3.88
C VAL A 168 -17.32 -11.56 -2.87
N GLY A 169 -16.74 -10.74 -2.00
CA GLY A 169 -17.43 -10.05 -0.90
C GLY A 169 -17.65 -10.91 0.34
N LYS A 170 -17.25 -12.18 0.35
CA LYS A 170 -17.31 -13.05 1.54
C LYS A 170 -16.00 -13.02 2.32
N SER A 171 -16.10 -13.17 3.64
CA SER A 171 -14.94 -13.41 4.50
C SER A 171 -14.40 -14.83 4.32
N LEU A 172 -13.14 -15.07 4.72
CA LEU A 172 -12.57 -16.42 4.67
C LEU A 172 -13.33 -17.41 5.55
N VAL A 173 -13.91 -16.98 6.67
CA VAL A 173 -14.80 -17.82 7.50
C VAL A 173 -16.04 -18.27 6.71
N ALA A 174 -16.70 -17.35 6.00
CA ALA A 174 -17.89 -17.67 5.21
C ALA A 174 -17.56 -18.57 4.00
N ILE A 175 -16.40 -18.37 3.38
CA ILE A 175 -15.89 -19.21 2.29
C ILE A 175 -15.59 -20.61 2.80
N ALA A 176 -14.84 -20.73 3.89
CA ALA A 176 -14.50 -21.99 4.53
C ALA A 176 -15.75 -22.77 4.96
N GLY A 177 -16.75 -22.08 5.51
CA GLY A 177 -18.06 -22.65 5.82
C GLY A 177 -18.83 -23.14 4.59
N SER A 178 -18.79 -22.39 3.48
CA SER A 178 -19.43 -22.79 2.20
C SER A 178 -18.74 -24.01 1.57
N MET A 179 -17.44 -24.17 1.79
CA MET A 179 -16.65 -25.31 1.30
C MET A 179 -16.61 -26.49 2.26
N HIS A 180 -17.14 -26.33 3.48
CA HIS A 180 -17.05 -27.31 4.58
C HIS A 180 -15.61 -27.73 4.90
N LYS A 181 -14.68 -26.77 4.92
CA LYS A 181 -13.24 -26.99 5.16
C LYS A 181 -12.68 -26.00 6.17
N PRO A 182 -11.53 -26.29 6.80
CA PRO A 182 -10.75 -25.28 7.52
C PRO A 182 -10.34 -24.12 6.61
N ALA A 183 -10.15 -22.93 7.19
CA ALA A 183 -9.85 -21.71 6.43
C ALA A 183 -8.56 -21.84 5.58
N ALA A 184 -7.50 -22.43 6.14
CA ALA A 184 -6.24 -22.63 5.42
C ALA A 184 -6.42 -23.54 4.18
N GLU A 185 -7.21 -24.61 4.30
CA GLU A 185 -7.51 -25.50 3.16
C GLU A 185 -8.40 -24.82 2.11
N ALA A 186 -9.41 -24.07 2.55
CA ALA A 186 -10.27 -23.31 1.64
C ALA A 186 -9.47 -22.26 0.85
N VAL A 187 -8.50 -21.59 1.50
CA VAL A 187 -7.57 -20.66 0.83
C VAL A 187 -6.71 -21.39 -0.20
N MET A 188 -6.08 -22.51 0.17
CA MET A 188 -5.25 -23.28 -0.76
C MET A 188 -6.04 -23.79 -1.97
N ASP A 189 -7.28 -24.25 -1.76
CA ASP A 189 -8.17 -24.69 -2.83
C ASP A 189 -8.54 -23.53 -3.75
N LEU A 190 -8.98 -22.40 -3.19
CA LEU A 190 -9.37 -21.24 -3.98
C LEU A 190 -8.19 -20.70 -4.79
N LEU A 191 -6.99 -20.64 -4.20
CA LEU A 191 -5.76 -20.24 -4.90
C LEU A 191 -5.42 -21.18 -6.06
N TRP A 192 -5.56 -22.50 -5.87
CA TRP A 192 -5.30 -23.46 -6.93
C TRP A 192 -6.35 -23.38 -8.04
N GLU A 193 -7.65 -23.34 -7.70
CA GLU A 193 -8.75 -23.26 -8.66
C GLU A 193 -8.68 -21.99 -9.52
N GLU A 194 -8.26 -20.87 -8.92
CA GLU A 194 -8.15 -19.57 -9.59
C GLU A 194 -6.79 -19.31 -10.22
N GLN A 195 -5.87 -20.29 -10.23
CA GLN A 195 -4.51 -20.11 -10.77
C GLN A 195 -3.79 -18.90 -10.14
N LEU A 196 -3.92 -18.75 -8.82
CA LEU A 196 -3.43 -17.64 -8.00
C LEU A 196 -4.06 -16.27 -8.29
N ALA A 197 -5.03 -16.18 -9.20
CA ALA A 197 -5.70 -14.95 -9.59
C ALA A 197 -6.82 -14.58 -8.60
N VAL A 198 -6.42 -14.27 -7.36
CA VAL A 198 -7.35 -13.90 -6.28
C VAL A 198 -6.80 -12.70 -5.51
N THR A 199 -7.62 -11.68 -5.31
CA THR A 199 -7.25 -10.53 -4.46
C THR A 199 -8.14 -10.45 -3.23
N MET A 200 -7.62 -9.82 -2.18
CA MET A 200 -8.31 -9.66 -0.91
C MET A 200 -8.21 -8.24 -0.37
N VAL A 201 -9.01 -7.99 0.66
CA VAL A 201 -8.91 -6.88 1.60
C VAL A 201 -8.82 -7.45 3.01
N ASP A 202 -7.98 -6.87 3.85
CA ASP A 202 -7.72 -7.33 5.21
C ASP A 202 -7.78 -6.17 6.21
N PHE A 203 -8.60 -6.29 7.26
CA PHE A 203 -8.77 -5.23 8.27
C PHE A 203 -7.72 -5.38 9.39
N CYS A 204 -6.50 -4.96 9.10
CA CYS A 204 -5.31 -5.28 9.89
C CYS A 204 -4.73 -4.11 10.73
N MET A 205 -5.16 -2.87 10.51
CA MET A 205 -4.59 -1.68 11.17
C MET A 205 -5.55 -1.04 12.17
N SER A 206 -5.01 -0.23 13.08
CA SER A 206 -5.78 0.63 13.97
C SER A 206 -5.92 2.04 13.39
N GLU A 207 -7.07 2.69 13.63
CA GLU A 207 -7.28 4.10 13.25
C GLU A 207 -6.27 5.02 13.97
N GLU A 208 -5.90 4.68 15.20
CA GLU A 208 -4.95 5.45 15.99
C GLU A 208 -3.54 5.46 15.38
N ASP A 209 -3.07 4.31 14.89
CA ASP A 209 -1.80 4.23 14.16
C ASP A 209 -1.87 4.97 12.82
N VAL A 210 -2.98 4.85 12.08
CA VAL A 210 -3.20 5.61 10.83
C VAL A 210 -3.13 7.11 11.09
N GLU A 211 -3.86 7.61 12.09
CA GLU A 211 -3.86 9.01 12.47
C GLU A 211 -2.46 9.50 12.92
N ARG A 212 -1.75 8.69 13.72
CA ARG A 212 -0.39 9.03 14.20
C ARG A 212 0.60 9.15 13.05
N ILE A 213 0.59 8.17 12.14
CA ILE A 213 1.46 8.15 10.96
C ILE A 213 1.13 9.33 10.02
N MET A 214 -0.16 9.60 9.79
CA MET A 214 -0.61 10.70 8.91
C MET A 214 -0.15 12.08 9.40
N ARG A 215 -0.11 12.30 10.72
CA ARG A 215 0.36 13.55 11.33
C ARG A 215 1.85 13.82 11.09
N HIS A 216 2.64 12.80 10.81
CA HIS A 216 4.08 12.92 10.76
C HIS A 216 4.57 13.78 9.57
N PRO A 217 5.53 14.71 9.73
CA PRO A 217 5.94 15.64 8.67
C PRO A 217 6.52 14.98 7.39
N LEU A 218 7.08 13.77 7.54
CA LEU A 218 7.65 12.99 6.42
C LEU A 218 6.61 12.20 5.62
N GLN A 219 5.38 12.10 6.11
CA GLN A 219 4.33 11.31 5.48
C GLN A 219 3.79 12.01 4.23
N MET A 220 3.71 11.27 3.13
CA MET A 220 2.99 11.62 1.91
C MET A 220 1.71 10.79 1.76
N VAL A 221 0.71 11.35 1.08
CA VAL A 221 -0.53 10.62 0.80
C VAL A 221 -0.38 9.80 -0.46
N SER A 222 -0.70 8.51 -0.37
CA SER A 222 -0.78 7.59 -1.50
C SER A 222 -2.15 6.91 -1.55
N THR A 223 -2.52 6.35 -2.71
CA THR A 223 -3.75 5.55 -2.84
C THR A 223 -3.48 4.06 -2.61
N ASP A 224 -2.33 3.56 -3.08
CA ASP A 224 -2.02 2.12 -3.17
C ASP A 224 -3.15 1.34 -3.91
N GLY A 225 -3.80 1.98 -4.88
CA GLY A 225 -4.97 1.42 -5.57
C GLY A 225 -4.62 0.26 -6.51
N LEU A 226 -5.28 -0.90 -6.32
CA LEU A 226 -5.23 -2.04 -7.24
C LEU A 226 -6.50 -2.06 -8.08
N LEU A 227 -6.44 -1.66 -9.36
CA LEU A 227 -7.62 -1.33 -10.19
C LEU A 227 -8.34 -2.54 -10.83
N ALA A 228 -8.22 -3.75 -10.26
CA ALA A 228 -8.87 -4.95 -10.77
C ALA A 228 -10.18 -5.27 -10.02
N GLY A 229 -11.20 -5.71 -10.75
CA GLY A 229 -12.44 -6.23 -10.15
C GLY A 229 -13.21 -5.21 -9.31
N ARG A 230 -13.50 -5.58 -8.05
CA ARG A 230 -14.04 -4.67 -7.03
C ARG A 230 -12.86 -4.24 -6.13
N PRO A 231 -12.17 -3.14 -6.44
CA PRO A 231 -10.95 -2.77 -5.74
C PRO A 231 -11.22 -2.37 -4.28
N HIS A 232 -10.16 -2.18 -3.48
CA HIS A 232 -10.31 -1.46 -2.22
C HIS A 232 -10.73 0.00 -2.49
N PRO A 233 -11.65 0.61 -1.70
CA PRO A 233 -12.09 2.00 -1.88
C PRO A 233 -10.98 3.07 -1.92
N ARG A 234 -9.77 2.75 -1.44
CA ARG A 234 -8.59 3.63 -1.50
C ARG A 234 -8.21 4.02 -2.93
N ALA A 235 -8.55 3.18 -3.91
CA ALA A 235 -8.36 3.47 -5.32
C ALA A 235 -9.13 4.72 -5.81
N TYR A 236 -10.28 5.02 -5.22
CA TYR A 236 -11.16 6.12 -5.63
C TYR A 236 -11.32 7.22 -4.56
N GLY A 237 -11.04 6.90 -3.30
CA GLY A 237 -11.37 7.77 -2.16
C GLY A 237 -10.19 8.38 -1.42
N ALA A 238 -8.94 7.92 -1.61
CA ALA A 238 -7.85 8.29 -0.69
C ALA A 238 -7.63 9.80 -0.49
N TYR A 239 -7.40 10.56 -1.56
CA TYR A 239 -7.18 12.01 -1.45
C TYR A 239 -8.42 12.76 -0.88
N PRO A 240 -9.64 12.56 -1.42
CA PRO A 240 -10.86 13.14 -0.85
C PRO A 240 -11.11 12.77 0.61
N ARG A 241 -10.78 11.54 1.03
CA ARG A 241 -10.90 11.09 2.42
C ARG A 241 -9.99 11.88 3.35
N VAL A 242 -8.74 12.14 2.94
CA VAL A 242 -7.85 13.00 3.74
C VAL A 242 -8.43 14.41 3.86
N LEU A 243 -8.92 15.00 2.76
CA LEU A 243 -9.44 16.38 2.77
C LEU A 243 -10.80 16.52 3.52
N GLY A 244 -11.70 15.55 3.35
CA GLY A 244 -13.02 15.56 3.98
C GLY A 244 -12.98 15.02 5.40
N TYR A 245 -12.66 13.74 5.54
CA TYR A 245 -12.69 13.06 6.83
C TYR A 245 -11.57 13.55 7.76
N TYR A 246 -10.30 13.47 7.33
CA TYR A 246 -9.18 13.76 8.23
C TYR A 246 -8.94 15.26 8.47
N VAL A 247 -9.13 16.13 7.48
CA VAL A 247 -8.95 17.58 7.63
C VAL A 247 -10.22 18.25 8.15
N ARG A 248 -11.36 18.17 7.43
CA ARG A 248 -12.57 18.93 7.80
C ARG A 248 -13.25 18.35 9.05
N GLU A 249 -13.49 17.04 9.09
CA GLU A 249 -14.31 16.42 10.15
C GLU A 249 -13.48 16.13 11.40
N ARG A 250 -12.35 15.44 11.25
CA ARG A 250 -11.48 15.04 12.38
C ARG A 250 -10.56 16.15 12.86
N ARG A 251 -10.31 17.18 12.04
CA ARG A 251 -9.35 18.27 12.31
C ARG A 251 -7.96 17.72 12.68
N LEU A 252 -7.57 16.62 12.03
CA LEU A 252 -6.29 15.93 12.24
C LEU A 252 -5.12 16.79 11.74
N LEU A 253 -5.30 17.38 10.57
CA LEU A 253 -4.33 18.19 9.85
C LEU A 253 -4.96 19.51 9.44
N PRO A 254 -4.20 20.61 9.40
CA PRO A 254 -4.65 21.80 8.69
C PRO A 254 -4.66 21.55 7.18
N LEU A 255 -5.59 22.19 6.45
CA LEU A 255 -5.79 21.95 5.02
C LEU A 255 -4.53 22.16 4.19
N GLN A 256 -3.75 23.20 4.47
CA GLN A 256 -2.51 23.50 3.76
C GLN A 256 -1.45 22.41 3.94
N GLU A 257 -1.38 21.76 5.10
CA GLU A 257 -0.43 20.66 5.32
C GLU A 257 -0.88 19.40 4.59
N ALA A 258 -2.19 19.10 4.59
CA ALA A 258 -2.73 18.02 3.78
C ALA A 258 -2.46 18.24 2.28
N VAL A 259 -2.68 19.46 1.77
CA VAL A 259 -2.35 19.81 0.38
C VAL A 259 -0.84 19.65 0.12
N ARG A 260 0.04 20.12 1.02
CA ARG A 260 1.50 19.95 0.90
C ARG A 260 1.88 18.47 0.76
N LYS A 261 1.32 17.61 1.60
CA LYS A 261 1.54 16.15 1.61
C LYS A 261 1.05 15.42 0.35
N MET A 262 0.22 16.07 -0.47
CA MET A 262 -0.32 15.56 -1.73
C MET A 262 0.28 16.24 -2.97
N THR A 263 1.07 17.30 -2.81
CA THR A 263 1.53 18.15 -3.93
C THR A 263 3.02 18.41 -3.87
N SER A 264 3.46 19.42 -3.12
CA SER A 264 4.85 19.87 -3.11
C SER A 264 5.80 18.89 -2.45
N LEU A 265 5.37 18.15 -1.41
CA LEU A 265 6.19 17.12 -0.78
C LEU A 265 6.50 15.96 -1.74
N PRO A 266 5.52 15.32 -2.41
CA PRO A 266 5.83 14.29 -3.41
C PRO A 266 6.57 14.84 -4.64
N ALA A 267 6.27 16.06 -5.10
CA ALA A 267 7.03 16.67 -6.20
C ALA A 267 8.50 16.88 -5.84
N GLN A 268 8.79 17.37 -4.62
CA GLN A 268 10.15 17.49 -4.11
C GLN A 268 10.82 16.12 -3.99
N ARG A 269 10.11 15.14 -3.42
CA ARG A 269 10.66 13.80 -3.21
C ARG A 269 11.07 13.14 -4.52
N LEU A 270 10.21 13.20 -5.52
CA LEU A 270 10.41 12.56 -6.82
C LEU A 270 11.30 13.38 -7.77
N GLY A 271 11.70 14.60 -7.38
CA GLY A 271 12.51 15.49 -8.22
C GLY A 271 11.75 16.06 -9.41
N LEU A 272 10.43 16.24 -9.30
CA LEU A 272 9.57 16.78 -10.35
C LEU A 272 9.71 18.31 -10.39
N ARG A 273 10.58 18.79 -11.29
CA ARG A 273 10.77 20.24 -11.48
C ARG A 273 9.48 20.90 -11.95
N ASP A 274 9.26 22.11 -11.46
CA ASP A 274 8.16 22.99 -11.88
C ASP A 274 6.75 22.39 -11.70
N ARG A 275 6.58 21.44 -10.76
CA ARG A 275 5.31 20.82 -10.37
C ARG A 275 5.09 20.86 -8.86
N GLY A 276 3.84 20.63 -8.43
CA GLY A 276 3.46 20.51 -7.01
C GLY A 276 3.30 21.84 -6.27
N LEU A 277 3.50 22.98 -6.93
CA LEU A 277 3.24 24.32 -6.38
C LEU A 277 2.45 25.14 -7.40
N VAL A 278 1.56 26.01 -6.91
CA VAL A 278 0.88 27.02 -7.74
C VAL A 278 1.77 28.26 -7.79
N ARG A 279 2.55 28.39 -8.86
CA ARG A 279 3.51 29.47 -9.06
C ARG A 279 3.64 29.81 -10.55
N GLU A 280 3.93 31.07 -10.87
CA GLU A 280 4.27 31.46 -12.24
C GLU A 280 5.45 30.64 -12.77
N GLY A 281 5.37 30.22 -14.03
CA GLY A 281 6.35 29.34 -14.68
C GLY A 281 6.21 27.85 -14.37
N TYR A 282 5.33 27.44 -13.46
CA TYR A 282 5.08 26.02 -13.17
C TYR A 282 4.05 25.42 -14.13
N TRP A 283 4.07 24.09 -14.25
CA TRP A 283 3.04 23.35 -14.97
C TRP A 283 1.67 23.58 -14.33
N ALA A 284 0.66 23.80 -15.17
CA ALA A 284 -0.73 23.99 -14.74
C ALA A 284 -1.41 22.64 -14.43
N ASP A 285 -0.86 21.91 -13.46
CA ASP A 285 -1.52 20.77 -12.82
C ASP A 285 -2.31 21.28 -11.61
N LEU A 286 -3.62 21.44 -11.78
CA LEU A 286 -4.47 22.14 -10.82
C LEU A 286 -5.70 21.30 -10.49
N VAL A 287 -6.11 21.32 -9.22
CA VAL A 287 -7.37 20.75 -8.76
C VAL A 287 -8.18 21.86 -8.09
N ILE A 288 -9.41 22.03 -8.54
CA ILE A 288 -10.39 22.94 -7.91
C ILE A 288 -11.39 22.08 -7.15
N PHE A 289 -11.41 22.21 -5.83
CA PHE A 289 -12.35 21.49 -4.97
C PHE A 289 -12.98 22.42 -3.94
N ASP A 290 -14.18 22.08 -3.48
CA ASP A 290 -14.87 22.78 -2.40
C ASP A 290 -14.52 22.10 -1.06
N PRO A 291 -13.78 22.77 -0.16
CA PRO A 291 -13.39 22.20 1.12
C PRO A 291 -14.60 21.89 2.03
N ALA A 292 -15.75 22.54 1.83
CA ALA A 292 -16.95 22.30 2.64
C ALA A 292 -17.60 20.95 2.32
N VAL A 293 -17.44 20.42 1.10
CA VAL A 293 -18.17 19.22 0.63
C VAL A 293 -17.29 18.12 0.07
N VAL A 294 -15.98 18.33 -0.11
CA VAL A 294 -15.05 17.28 -0.58
C VAL A 294 -15.13 16.04 0.31
N ALA A 295 -15.34 14.87 -0.30
CA ALA A 295 -15.53 13.61 0.44
C ALA A 295 -15.27 12.39 -0.45
N ASP A 296 -14.77 11.32 0.16
CA ASP A 296 -14.78 9.99 -0.44
C ASP A 296 -16.18 9.38 -0.36
N LEU A 297 -16.67 8.86 -1.49
CA LEU A 297 -17.96 8.16 -1.55
C LEU A 297 -17.80 6.64 -1.71
N ALA A 298 -16.58 6.19 -2.04
CA ALA A 298 -16.25 4.79 -2.22
C ALA A 298 -16.29 4.05 -0.87
N THR A 299 -17.04 2.95 -0.82
CA THR A 299 -17.09 2.05 0.34
C THR A 299 -16.51 0.69 -0.02
N TYR A 300 -16.40 -0.24 0.93
CA TYR A 300 -15.97 -1.61 0.62
C TYR A 300 -17.00 -2.35 -0.24
N GLU A 301 -18.28 -2.01 -0.10
CA GLU A 301 -19.39 -2.57 -0.88
C GLU A 301 -19.49 -1.91 -2.26
N ASP A 302 -19.26 -0.62 -2.37
CA ASP A 302 -19.27 0.11 -3.66
C ASP A 302 -17.97 0.91 -3.84
N PRO A 303 -16.85 0.25 -4.19
CA PRO A 303 -15.52 0.85 -4.14
C PRO A 303 -15.16 1.74 -5.32
N CYS A 304 -15.97 1.74 -6.38
CA CYS A 304 -15.71 2.49 -7.61
C CYS A 304 -16.47 3.83 -7.67
N ARG A 305 -17.07 4.27 -6.56
CA ARG A 305 -17.78 5.56 -6.52
C ARG A 305 -16.80 6.72 -6.60
N HIS A 306 -17.04 7.60 -7.56
CA HIS A 306 -16.28 8.85 -7.70
C HIS A 306 -16.52 9.77 -6.49
N PRO A 307 -15.51 10.55 -6.08
CA PRO A 307 -15.62 11.43 -4.92
C PRO A 307 -16.49 12.66 -5.21
N ALA A 308 -16.98 13.27 -4.13
CA ALA A 308 -17.71 14.54 -4.18
C ALA A 308 -16.76 15.75 -4.00
N GLY A 309 -17.23 16.92 -4.42
CA GLY A 309 -16.59 18.21 -4.14
C GLY A 309 -15.36 18.55 -4.97
N ILE A 310 -14.88 17.67 -5.85
CA ILE A 310 -13.87 17.99 -6.86
C ILE A 310 -14.58 18.50 -8.12
N THR A 311 -14.39 19.77 -8.45
CA THR A 311 -15.12 20.43 -9.56
C THR A 311 -14.36 20.38 -10.87
N HIS A 312 -13.04 20.58 -10.85
CA HIS A 312 -12.19 20.64 -12.04
C HIS A 312 -10.81 20.05 -11.74
N VAL A 313 -10.26 19.33 -12.71
CA VAL A 313 -8.87 18.85 -12.70
C VAL A 313 -8.22 19.24 -14.03
N PHE A 314 -7.08 19.92 -13.93
CA PHE A 314 -6.25 20.29 -15.06
C PHE A 314 -4.95 19.51 -15.01
N VAL A 315 -4.52 19.00 -16.15
CA VAL A 315 -3.21 18.34 -16.32
C VAL A 315 -2.49 19.07 -17.43
N ASN A 316 -1.30 19.61 -17.15
CA ASN A 316 -0.54 20.43 -18.10
C ASN A 316 -1.38 21.55 -18.76
N GLY A 317 -2.29 22.16 -17.99
CA GLY A 317 -3.18 23.24 -18.44
C GLY A 317 -4.42 22.80 -19.21
N VAL A 318 -4.60 21.49 -19.45
CA VAL A 318 -5.77 20.95 -20.15
C VAL A 318 -6.80 20.46 -19.14
N LEU A 319 -8.03 20.96 -19.25
CA LEU A 319 -9.15 20.48 -18.43
C LEU A 319 -9.40 18.99 -18.74
N SER A 320 -9.10 18.13 -17.76
CA SER A 320 -9.09 16.68 -17.91
C SER A 320 -10.26 16.00 -17.20
N ALA A 321 -10.77 16.60 -16.12
CA ALA A 321 -12.01 16.19 -15.48
C ALA A 321 -12.82 17.39 -15.02
N ALA A 322 -14.15 17.31 -15.15
CA ALA A 322 -15.08 18.33 -14.66
C ALA A 322 -16.41 17.67 -14.25
N GLY A 323 -17.07 18.21 -13.22
CA GLY A 323 -18.39 17.73 -12.80
C GLY A 323 -18.43 16.25 -12.35
N GLY A 324 -17.30 15.72 -11.86
CA GLY A 324 -17.20 14.31 -11.44
C GLY A 324 -16.89 13.31 -12.57
N GLU A 325 -16.69 13.78 -13.79
CA GLU A 325 -16.41 12.95 -14.96
C GLU A 325 -15.07 13.28 -15.61
N HIS A 326 -14.40 12.25 -16.16
CA HIS A 326 -13.21 12.41 -16.98
C HIS A 326 -13.61 12.79 -18.41
N LEU A 327 -13.04 13.87 -18.95
CA LEU A 327 -13.44 14.45 -20.24
C LEU A 327 -12.76 13.79 -21.47
N GLY A 328 -12.04 12.68 -21.25
CA GLY A 328 -11.34 11.93 -22.30
C GLY A 328 -9.98 12.51 -22.72
N GLN A 329 -9.61 13.68 -22.21
CA GLN A 329 -8.32 14.33 -22.51
C GLN A 329 -7.17 13.57 -21.85
N ARG A 330 -6.10 13.29 -22.62
CA ARG A 330 -4.90 12.60 -22.14
C ARG A 330 -3.68 13.52 -22.20
N ALA A 331 -3.72 14.59 -21.41
CA ALA A 331 -2.68 15.61 -21.41
C ALA A 331 -1.42 15.22 -20.61
N GLY A 332 -1.36 14.00 -20.06
CA GLY A 332 -0.22 13.49 -19.31
C GLY A 332 1.06 13.38 -20.15
N ARG A 333 2.21 13.41 -19.47
CA ARG A 333 3.54 13.23 -20.06
C ARG A 333 4.34 12.25 -19.22
N ALA A 334 5.25 11.51 -19.86
CA ALA A 334 6.30 10.82 -19.13
C ALA A 334 7.12 11.87 -18.36
N LEU A 335 7.37 11.62 -17.08
CA LEU A 335 8.12 12.52 -16.22
C LEU A 335 9.54 11.98 -16.11
N GLU A 336 10.50 12.83 -16.47
CA GLU A 336 11.91 12.53 -16.31
C GLU A 336 12.42 13.21 -15.04
N ARG A 337 13.26 12.49 -14.29
CA ARG A 337 13.97 13.11 -13.19
C ARG A 337 15.15 13.88 -13.74
N HIS A 338 15.10 15.20 -13.61
CA HIS A 338 16.23 16.04 -14.00
C HIS A 338 17.27 16.04 -12.88
N THR A 339 18.29 15.19 -13.00
CA THR A 339 19.49 15.27 -12.15
C THR A 339 20.09 16.68 -12.31
N PRO A 340 20.33 17.44 -11.22
CA PRO A 340 21.25 18.55 -11.33
C PRO A 340 22.62 17.95 -11.66
N TYR A 341 23.24 18.43 -12.75
CA TYR A 341 24.60 18.08 -13.14
C TYR A 341 25.61 18.34 -12.03
#